data_AF-A0A519EPV0-F1
#
_entry.id   AF-A0A519EPV0-F1
#
_cell.length_a   1.000
_cell.length_b   1.000
_cell.length_c   1.000
_cell.angle_alpha   90.00
_cell.angle_beta   90.00
_cell.angle_gamma   90.00
#
_symmetry.space_group_name_H-M   'P 1'
#
loop_
_entity.id
_entity.type
_entity.pdbx_description
1 polymer ?
#
loop_
_entity_poly.entity_id
_entity_poly.type
_entity_poly.pdbx_seq_one_letter_code
_entity_poly.pdbx_strand_id
1 'polypeptide(L)'
;MKAVRVGLGQLVIAGDFLTRPSKKKRTPEAQAAVDASAKALTLYQFHACPFCVKTRRALRRLNVPVALRDAKNNEPDRQALLSGGGRIKVPCLRIEEEGQT
;
A
#
# COMPACT_ATOMS: atom_id res chain seq x y z
N MET A 1 9.44 22.31 -14.00
CA MET A 1 8.29 21.43 -13.63
C MET A 1 8.69 20.08 -13.02
N LYS A 2 9.60 19.27 -13.62
CA LYS A 2 10.02 17.97 -13.04
C LYS A 2 10.67 18.09 -11.66
N ALA A 3 11.58 19.03 -11.47
CA ALA A 3 12.25 19.27 -10.18
C ALA A 3 11.27 19.59 -9.05
N VAL A 4 10.27 20.44 -9.31
CA VAL A 4 9.21 20.78 -8.34
C VAL A 4 8.41 19.54 -7.93
N ARG A 5 8.01 18.70 -8.90
CA ARG A 5 7.28 17.44 -8.63
C ARG A 5 8.10 16.45 -7.82
N VAL A 6 9.40 16.34 -8.10
CA VAL A 6 10.31 15.46 -7.34
C VAL A 6 10.48 15.98 -5.92
N GLY A 7 10.73 17.28 -5.75
CA GLY A 7 10.85 17.91 -4.43
C GLY A 7 9.61 17.74 -3.57
N LEU A 8 8.42 18.00 -4.13
CA LEU A 8 7.16 17.80 -3.42
C LEU A 8 6.95 16.33 -3.02
N GLY A 9 7.28 15.39 -3.91
CA GLY A 9 7.21 13.96 -3.59
C GLY A 9 8.13 13.55 -2.43
N GLN A 10 9.35 14.10 -2.39
CA GLN A 10 10.29 13.84 -1.30
C GLN A 10 9.80 14.41 0.04
N LEU A 11 9.20 15.60 0.03
CA LEU A 11 8.61 16.19 1.25
C LEU A 11 7.46 15.33 1.80
N VAL A 12 6.60 14.78 0.95
CA VAL A 12 5.53 13.86 1.37
C VAL A 12 6.10 12.59 2.00
N ILE A 13 7.15 12.01 1.43
CA ILE A 13 7.80 10.79 1.95
C ILE A 13 8.49 11.08 3.29
N ALA A 14 9.24 12.17 3.38
CA ALA A 14 9.92 12.59 4.61
C ALA A 14 8.92 12.87 5.74
N GLY A 15 7.84 13.60 5.43
CA GLY A 15 6.75 13.87 6.37
C GLY A 15 6.04 12.59 6.83
N ASP A 16 5.80 11.63 5.93
CA ASP A 16 5.24 10.33 6.34
C ASP A 16 6.16 9.61 7.31
N PHE A 17 7.46 9.56 7.02
CA PHE A 17 8.44 8.89 7.85
C PHE A 17 8.50 9.49 9.26
N LEU A 18 8.57 10.83 9.35
CA LEU A 18 8.70 11.55 10.62
C LEU A 18 7.43 11.42 11.50
N THR A 19 6.25 11.39 10.89
CA THR A 19 4.97 11.41 11.61
C THR A 19 4.31 10.03 11.68
N ARG A 20 5.02 8.96 11.32
CA ARG A 20 4.43 7.64 11.08
C ARG A 20 3.77 7.06 12.35
N PRO A 21 2.53 6.54 12.29
CA PRO A 21 1.85 6.03 13.48
C PRO A 21 2.51 4.74 14.01
N SER A 22 2.37 4.51 15.31
CA SER A 22 2.69 3.23 15.95
C SER A 22 1.76 2.11 15.48
N LYS A 23 2.25 0.88 15.54
CA LYS A 23 1.49 -0.33 15.22
C LYS A 23 0.56 -0.72 16.37
N LYS A 24 -0.65 -1.20 16.07
CA LYS A 24 -1.55 -1.84 17.06
C LYS A 24 -0.82 -3.03 17.70
N LYS A 25 -0.82 -3.06 19.04
CA LYS A 25 -0.28 -4.20 19.82
C LYS A 25 -1.37 -5.28 19.93
N ARG A 26 -0.98 -6.53 19.71
CA ARG A 26 -1.78 -7.75 19.85
C ARG A 26 -0.95 -8.81 20.57
N THR A 27 -1.58 -9.86 21.08
CA THR A 27 -0.84 -11.07 21.47
C THR A 27 -0.18 -11.69 20.23
N PRO A 28 0.88 -12.49 20.38
CA PRO A 28 1.54 -13.16 19.26
C PRO A 28 0.58 -13.97 18.39
N GLU A 29 -0.36 -14.70 19.00
CA GLU A 29 -1.33 -15.56 18.33
C GLU A 29 -2.33 -14.73 17.51
N ALA A 30 -2.87 -13.66 18.10
CA ALA A 30 -3.78 -12.77 17.42
C ALA A 30 -3.10 -11.98 16.28
N GLN A 31 -1.80 -11.70 16.40
CA GLN A 31 -1.04 -11.09 15.32
C GLN A 31 -0.77 -12.10 14.20
N ALA A 32 -0.44 -13.34 14.52
CA ALA A 32 -0.22 -14.40 13.53
C ALA A 32 -1.48 -14.64 12.66
N ALA A 33 -2.68 -14.58 13.26
CA ALA A 33 -3.94 -14.68 12.51
C ALA A 33 -4.13 -13.53 11.52
N VAL A 34 -3.77 -12.30 11.92
CA VAL A 34 -3.82 -11.12 11.04
C VAL A 34 -2.77 -11.23 9.93
N ASP A 35 -1.56 -11.68 10.26
CA ASP A 35 -0.48 -11.85 9.30
C ASP A 35 -0.82 -12.92 8.26
N ALA A 36 -1.46 -14.02 8.66
CA ALA A 36 -1.95 -15.05 7.76
C ALA A 36 -3.02 -14.49 6.80
N SER A 37 -4.01 -13.78 7.33
CA SER A 37 -5.07 -13.15 6.52
C SER A 37 -4.52 -12.08 5.56
N ALA A 38 -3.48 -11.35 5.98
CA ALA A 38 -2.87 -10.29 5.17
C ALA A 38 -2.11 -10.82 3.94
N LYS A 39 -1.77 -12.12 3.88
CA LYS A 39 -1.11 -12.73 2.72
C LYS A 39 -1.98 -12.68 1.46
N ALA A 40 -3.29 -12.72 1.62
CA ALA A 40 -4.27 -12.58 0.54
C ALA A 40 -4.48 -11.13 0.08
N LEU A 41 -3.77 -10.17 0.70
CA LEU A 41 -3.95 -8.74 0.41
C LEU A 41 -2.73 -8.20 -0.32
N THR A 42 -2.98 -7.38 -1.35
CA THR A 42 -1.94 -6.63 -2.05
C THR A 42 -2.40 -5.20 -2.34
N LEU A 43 -1.59 -4.21 -1.96
CA LEU A 43 -1.88 -2.80 -2.21
C LEU A 43 -1.08 -2.29 -3.41
N TYR A 44 -1.77 -1.96 -4.48
CA TYR A 44 -1.22 -1.19 -5.60
C TYR A 44 -1.17 0.29 -5.24
N GLN A 45 -0.02 0.90 -5.46
CA GLN A 45 0.25 2.26 -5.01
C GLN A 45 1.24 3.00 -5.90
N PHE A 46 1.28 4.31 -5.71
CA PHE A 46 2.43 5.14 -6.09
C PHE A 46 3.12 5.62 -4.81
N HIS A 47 4.45 5.49 -4.74
CA HIS A 47 5.20 5.72 -3.51
C HIS A 47 4.93 7.09 -2.85
N ALA A 48 4.98 8.17 -3.66
CA ALA A 48 4.80 9.56 -3.22
C ALA A 48 3.35 10.06 -3.27
N CYS A 49 2.36 9.21 -3.57
CA CYS A 49 0.96 9.65 -3.62
C CYS A 49 0.41 9.87 -2.19
N PRO A 50 -0.19 11.03 -1.88
CA PRO A 50 -0.69 11.33 -0.53
C PRO A 50 -1.82 10.38 -0.09
N PHE A 51 -2.67 9.93 -1.01
CA PHE A 51 -3.71 8.96 -0.72
C PHE A 51 -3.15 7.55 -0.45
N CYS A 52 -2.08 7.17 -1.17
CA CYS A 52 -1.36 5.93 -0.91
C CYS A 52 -0.67 5.96 0.46
N VAL A 53 -0.02 7.08 0.80
CA VAL A 53 0.55 7.31 2.14
C VAL A 53 -0.52 7.16 3.22
N LYS A 54 -1.68 7.80 3.07
CA LYS A 54 -2.79 7.70 4.03
C LYS A 54 -3.22 6.24 4.24
N THR A 55 -3.31 5.46 3.16
CA THR A 55 -3.67 4.04 3.22
C THR A 55 -2.60 3.20 3.91
N ARG A 56 -1.31 3.38 3.57
CA ARG A 56 -0.19 2.71 4.26
C ARG A 56 -0.15 3.02 5.76
N ARG A 57 -0.46 4.26 6.15
CA ARG A 57 -0.54 4.66 7.56
C ARG A 57 -1.68 3.94 8.29
N ALA A 58 -2.82 3.75 7.64
CA ALA A 58 -3.94 2.97 8.19
C ALA A 58 -3.53 1.50 8.39
N LEU A 59 -2.95 0.86 7.36
CA LEU A 59 -2.44 -0.51 7.43
C LEU A 59 -1.43 -0.69 8.57
N ARG A 60 -0.48 0.25 8.70
CA ARG A 60 0.49 0.24 9.80
C ARG A 60 -0.17 0.40 11.16
N ARG A 61 -1.10 1.35 11.30
CA ARG A 61 -1.83 1.58 12.57
C ARG A 61 -2.57 0.32 12.99
N LEU A 62 -3.17 -0.40 12.05
CA LEU A 62 -3.86 -1.67 12.30
C LEU A 62 -2.91 -2.87 12.43
N ASN A 63 -1.60 -2.67 12.22
CA ASN A 63 -0.58 -3.71 12.12
C ASN A 63 -1.01 -4.85 11.18
N VAL A 64 -1.39 -4.50 9.95
CA VAL A 64 -1.76 -5.43 8.87
C VAL A 64 -0.64 -5.36 7.81
N PRO A 65 0.24 -6.37 7.73
CA PRO A 65 1.37 -6.36 6.81
C PRO A 65 0.93 -6.79 5.39
N VAL A 66 0.53 -5.82 4.58
CA VAL A 66 0.10 -6.04 3.19
C VAL A 66 1.27 -5.86 2.22
N ALA A 67 1.36 -6.71 1.18
CA ALA A 67 2.34 -6.55 0.11
C ALA A 67 2.08 -5.26 -0.70
N LEU A 68 3.13 -4.56 -1.11
CA LEU A 68 3.03 -3.30 -1.87
C LEU A 68 3.49 -3.51 -3.31
N ARG A 69 2.69 -3.04 -4.28
CA ARG A 69 2.98 -3.10 -5.72
C ARG A 69 3.07 -1.69 -6.31
N ASP A 70 4.12 -1.42 -7.09
CA ASP A 70 4.40 -0.08 -7.61
C ASP A 70 3.89 0.06 -9.05
N ALA A 71 2.61 0.38 -9.19
CA ALA A 71 1.98 0.58 -10.50
C ALA A 71 2.47 1.83 -11.26
N LYS A 72 3.44 2.59 -10.72
CA LYS A 72 4.05 3.73 -11.41
C LYS A 72 5.31 3.34 -12.18
N ASN A 73 6.18 2.55 -11.54
CA ASN A 73 7.52 2.26 -12.05
C ASN A 73 7.70 0.78 -12.43
N ASN A 74 6.72 -0.08 -12.15
CA ASN A 74 6.72 -1.49 -12.51
C ASN A 74 5.57 -1.75 -13.50
N GLU A 75 5.92 -2.02 -14.76
CA GLU A 75 4.93 -2.26 -15.82
C GLU A 75 4.08 -3.51 -15.57
N PRO A 76 4.64 -4.66 -15.12
CA PRO A 76 3.83 -5.80 -14.69
C PRO A 76 2.77 -5.47 -13.63
N ASP A 77 3.14 -4.74 -12.57
CA ASP A 77 2.20 -4.33 -11.52
C ASP A 77 1.13 -3.38 -12.07
N ARG A 78 1.53 -2.48 -12.99
CA ARG A 78 0.60 -1.57 -13.67
C ARG A 78 -0.40 -2.34 -14.52
N GLN A 79 0.05 -3.31 -15.31
CA GLN A 79 -0.83 -4.13 -16.14
C GLN A 79 -1.74 -5.01 -15.30
N ALA A 80 -1.24 -5.62 -14.22
CA ALA A 80 -2.07 -6.38 -13.28
C ALA A 80 -3.17 -5.51 -12.64
N LEU A 81 -2.87 -4.26 -12.30
CA LEU A 81 -3.88 -3.30 -11.83
C LEU A 81 -4.90 -2.95 -12.92
N LEU A 82 -4.47 -2.81 -14.17
CA LEU A 82 -5.39 -2.54 -15.28
C LEU A 82 -6.33 -3.72 -15.54
N SER A 83 -5.79 -4.94 -15.60
CA SER A 83 -6.55 -6.14 -15.91
C SER A 83 -7.51 -6.52 -14.79
N GLY A 84 -7.04 -6.50 -13.53
CA GLY A 84 -7.88 -6.85 -12.38
C GLY A 84 -8.76 -5.71 -11.89
N GLY A 85 -8.30 -4.45 -11.98
CA GLY A 85 -9.01 -3.29 -11.45
C GLY A 85 -9.76 -2.45 -12.50
N GLY A 86 -9.63 -2.77 -13.78
CA GLY A 86 -10.24 -2.07 -14.92
C GLY A 86 -9.69 -0.67 -15.20
N ARG A 87 -8.83 -0.12 -14.34
CA ARG A 87 -8.22 1.22 -14.48
C ARG A 87 -6.97 1.37 -13.63
N ILE A 88 -6.01 2.17 -14.13
CA ILE A 88 -4.81 2.56 -13.37
C ILE A 88 -5.17 3.66 -12.36
N LYS A 89 -5.80 3.28 -11.25
CA LYS A 89 -6.11 4.18 -10.14
C LYS A 89 -5.60 3.61 -8.83
N VAL A 90 -4.90 4.42 -8.05
CA VAL A 90 -4.33 4.05 -6.74
C VAL A 90 -4.80 5.03 -5.66
N PRO A 91 -4.85 4.64 -4.38
CA PRO A 91 -4.57 3.29 -3.85
C PRO A 91 -5.65 2.29 -4.29
N CYS A 92 -5.24 1.05 -4.58
CA CYS A 92 -6.15 -0.06 -4.88
C CYS A 92 -5.72 -1.29 -4.10
N LEU A 93 -6.62 -1.85 -3.29
CA LEU A 93 -6.38 -3.07 -2.53
C LEU A 93 -6.97 -4.24 -3.30
N ARG A 94 -6.13 -5.18 -3.70
CA ARG A 94 -6.55 -6.49 -4.20
C ARG A 94 -6.70 -7.45 -3.02
N ILE A 95 -7.79 -8.20 -3.05
CA ILE A 95 -8.13 -9.22 -2.08
C ILE A 95 -8.24 -10.53 -2.86
N GLU A 96 -7.47 -11.53 -2.47
CA GLU A 96 -7.57 -12.88 -3.02
C GLU A 96 -8.51 -13.72 -2.14
N GLU A 97 -9.63 -14.14 -2.70
CA GLU A 97 -10.50 -15.14 -2.07
C GLU A 97 -10.24 -16.48 -2.73
N GLU A 98 -10.28 -17.58 -1.98
CA GLU A 98 -9.96 -18.93 -2.46
C GLU A 98 -10.72 -19.27 -3.77
N GLY A 99 -10.06 -19.06 -4.92
CA GLY A 99 -10.56 -19.39 -6.25
C GLY A 99 -11.15 -18.24 -7.08
N GLN A 100 -11.15 -16.98 -6.63
CA GLN A 100 -11.64 -15.86 -7.45
C GLN A 100 -10.69 -14.66 -7.41
N THR A 101 -10.37 -14.13 -8.59
CA THR A 101 -9.52 -12.94 -8.83
C THR A 101 -10.30 -11.84 -9.51
#